data_AF-A0A6B9FA26-F1
#
_entry.id   AF-A0A6B9FA26-F1
#
_cell.length_a   1.000
_cell.length_b   1.000
_cell.length_c   1.000
_cell.angle_alpha   90.00
_cell.angle_beta   90.00
_cell.angle_gamma   90.00
#
_symmetry.space_group_name_H-M   'P 1'
#
loop_
_entity.id
_entity.type
_entity.pdbx_description
1 polymer ?
#
loop_
_entity_poly.entity_id
_entity_poly.type
_entity_poly.pdbx_seq_one_letter_code
_entity_poly.pdbx_strand_id
1 'polypeptide(L)'
;MYAVVGCSECRALWLLADPRSAETATCPRCRRRHRTADLKRLYTAEDRDAAREARASLLAERADAADAFEATPAAGEDPGSVVDDREYLDAAGVDPEAVEAAGERAGAGDTGSRSRPEIVREAVRTLDTPDEGDVVAYAADRGVPADAASDLLDRLVRRGEASESGGTYRLL
;
A
#
# COMPACT_ATOMS: atom_id res chain seq x y z
N MET A 1 24.81 -28.60 -30.97
CA MET A 1 25.00 -27.30 -30.28
C MET A 1 23.78 -27.03 -29.41
N TYR A 2 23.95 -26.45 -28.22
CA TYR A 2 22.88 -26.21 -27.25
C TYR A 2 22.77 -24.73 -26.88
N ALA A 3 21.55 -24.27 -26.63
CA ALA A 3 21.31 -22.93 -26.10
C ALA A 3 20.38 -22.97 -24.88
N VAL A 4 20.69 -22.12 -23.89
CA VAL A 4 19.78 -21.83 -22.78
C VAL A 4 18.87 -20.69 -23.21
N VAL A 5 17.56 -20.94 -23.21
CA VAL A 5 16.53 -19.99 -23.62
C VAL A 5 15.50 -19.80 -22.50
N GLY A 6 14.83 -18.65 -22.51
CA GLY A 6 13.81 -18.28 -21.53
C GLY A 6 12.44 -18.04 -22.15
N CYS A 7 11.38 -18.37 -21.41
CA CYS A 7 9.99 -18.15 -21.84
C CYS A 7 9.60 -16.70 -21.57
N SER A 8 9.04 -16.00 -22.56
CA SER A 8 8.51 -14.64 -22.38
C SER A 8 7.36 -14.59 -21.37
N GLU A 9 6.56 -15.64 -21.28
CA GLU A 9 5.34 -15.67 -20.46
C GLU A 9 5.61 -16.03 -19.00
N CYS A 10 6.26 -17.18 -18.77
CA CYS A 10 6.43 -17.73 -17.43
C CYS A 10 7.87 -17.68 -16.92
N ARG A 11 8.78 -17.06 -17.70
CA ARG A 11 10.21 -16.87 -17.37
C ARG A 11 10.99 -18.17 -17.11
N ALA A 12 10.41 -19.34 -17.42
CA ALA A 12 11.09 -20.61 -17.27
C ALA A 12 12.28 -20.72 -18.22
N LEU A 13 13.41 -21.22 -17.72
CA LEU A 13 14.62 -21.50 -18.49
C LEU A 13 14.69 -22.97 -18.89
N TRP A 14 15.04 -23.26 -20.15
CA TRP A 14 15.28 -24.63 -20.63
C TRP A 14 16.37 -24.70 -21.70
N LEU A 15 16.77 -25.93 -22.02
CA LEU A 15 17.79 -26.25 -23.02
C LEU A 15 17.13 -26.52 -24.37
N LEU A 16 17.62 -25.84 -25.41
CA LEU A 16 17.23 -26.10 -26.78
C LEU A 16 18.41 -26.71 -27.53
N ALA A 17 18.21 -27.93 -28.06
CA ALA A 17 19.16 -28.58 -28.95
C ALA A 17 19.04 -27.98 -30.35
N ASP A 18 20.18 -27.72 -30.97
CA ASP A 18 20.34 -27.21 -32.34
C ASP A 18 19.36 -26.08 -32.66
N PRO A 19 19.50 -24.91 -32.02
CA PRO A 19 18.55 -23.80 -32.13
C PRO A 19 18.41 -23.21 -33.55
N ARG A 20 19.23 -23.66 -34.50
CA ARG A 20 19.15 -23.29 -35.92
C ARG A 20 18.27 -24.25 -36.74
N SER A 21 18.05 -25.48 -36.27
CA SER A 21 17.26 -26.48 -36.99
C SER A 21 15.77 -26.47 -36.61
N ALA A 22 15.45 -26.04 -35.38
CA ALA A 22 14.08 -25.97 -34.90
C ALA A 22 13.46 -24.58 -35.11
N GLU A 23 12.42 -24.48 -35.95
CA GLU A 23 11.69 -23.22 -36.16
C GLU A 23 10.88 -22.77 -34.93
N THR A 24 10.42 -23.74 -34.14
CA THR A 24 9.64 -23.47 -32.93
C THR A 24 10.09 -24.31 -31.75
N ALA A 25 9.98 -23.73 -30.56
CA ALA A 25 10.28 -24.40 -29.29
C ALA A 25 9.08 -24.27 -28.34
N THR A 26 8.81 -25.33 -27.58
CA THR A 26 7.70 -25.36 -26.61
C THR A 26 8.25 -25.23 -25.20
N CYS A 27 7.71 -24.28 -24.44
CA CYS A 27 8.10 -24.11 -23.05
C CYS A 27 7.68 -25.35 -22.22
N PRO A 28 8.60 -26.00 -21.48
CA PRO A 28 8.26 -27.19 -20.69
C PRO A 28 7.36 -26.89 -19.47
N ARG A 29 7.27 -25.63 -19.04
CA ARG A 29 6.47 -25.22 -17.88
C ARG A 29 5.04 -24.86 -18.27
N CYS A 30 4.86 -23.86 -19.12
CA CYS A 30 3.53 -23.36 -19.50
C CYS A 30 2.99 -23.94 -20.82
N ARG A 31 3.77 -24.79 -21.52
CA ARG A 31 3.43 -25.41 -22.81
C ARG A 31 3.15 -24.44 -23.96
N ARG A 32 3.42 -23.14 -23.79
CA ARG A 32 3.34 -22.15 -24.86
C ARG A 32 4.39 -22.48 -25.94
N ARG A 33 3.97 -22.42 -27.20
CA ARG A 33 4.85 -22.54 -28.37
C ARG A 33 5.41 -21.15 -28.72
N HIS A 34 6.71 -21.07 -28.92
CA HIS A 34 7.44 -19.86 -29.29
C HIS A 34 8.16 -20.09 -30.63
N ARG A 35 8.36 -19.02 -31.41
CA ARG A 35 9.29 -19.04 -32.55
C ARG A 35 10.71 -19.01 -32.02
N THR A 36 11.54 -19.96 -32.43
CA THR A 36 12.91 -20.08 -31.93
C THR A 36 13.76 -18.84 -32.24
N ALA A 37 13.50 -18.20 -33.38
CA ALA A 37 14.17 -16.97 -33.79
C ALA A 37 13.93 -15.79 -32.83
N ASP A 38 12.75 -15.74 -32.19
CA ASP A 38 12.35 -14.66 -31.29
C ASP A 38 12.83 -14.89 -29.84
N LEU A 39 13.34 -16.09 -29.53
CA LEU A 39 13.80 -16.43 -28.19
C LEU A 39 15.18 -15.83 -27.92
N LYS A 40 15.30 -15.09 -26.81
CA LYS A 40 16.59 -14.64 -26.30
C LYS A 40 17.43 -15.85 -25.89
N ARG A 41 18.58 -15.99 -26.54
CA ARG A 41 19.63 -16.95 -26.18
C ARG A 41 20.45 -16.34 -25.04
N LEU A 42 20.32 -16.91 -23.84
CA LEU A 42 21.03 -16.43 -22.65
C LEU A 42 22.45 -16.98 -22.59
N TYR A 43 22.62 -18.22 -23.06
CA TYR A 43 23.91 -18.89 -23.16
C TYR A 43 23.90 -19.88 -24.32
N THR A 44 25.05 -20.12 -24.94
CA THR A 44 25.20 -21.12 -26.02
C THR A 44 26.47 -21.93 -25.77
N ALA A 45 26.39 -23.25 -25.94
CA ALA A 45 27.50 -24.17 -25.80
C ALA A 45 27.47 -25.23 -26.88
N GLU A 46 28.61 -25.85 -27.16
CA GLU A 46 28.66 -26.99 -28.07
C GLU A 46 28.17 -28.28 -27.40
N ASP A 47 28.46 -28.41 -26.11
CA ASP A 47 28.14 -29.54 -25.26
C ASP A 47 26.87 -29.33 -24.40
N ARG A 48 26.17 -30.42 -24.10
CA ARG A 48 24.93 -30.43 -23.33
C ARG A 48 25.17 -30.16 -21.85
N ASP A 49 26.24 -30.71 -21.27
CA ASP A 49 26.54 -30.57 -19.86
C ASP A 49 26.98 -29.15 -19.53
N ALA A 50 27.81 -28.53 -20.38
CA ALA A 50 28.13 -27.10 -20.27
C ALA A 50 26.87 -26.21 -20.29
N ALA A 51 25.91 -26.51 -21.17
CA ALA A 51 24.64 -25.77 -21.22
C ALA A 51 23.77 -26.04 -19.97
N ARG A 52 23.79 -27.26 -19.44
CA ARG A 52 23.07 -27.64 -18.20
C ARG A 52 23.63 -26.89 -16.99
N GLU A 53 24.95 -26.81 -16.87
CA GLU A 53 25.63 -26.06 -15.82
C GLU A 53 25.31 -24.56 -15.92
N ALA A 54 25.42 -23.98 -17.11
CA ALA A 54 25.05 -22.57 -17.32
C ALA A 54 23.59 -22.28 -16.95
N ARG A 55 22.66 -23.19 -17.26
CA ARG A 55 21.26 -23.07 -16.82
C ARG A 55 21.14 -23.11 -15.30
N ALA A 56 21.92 -23.97 -14.62
CA ALA A 56 21.90 -24.06 -13.17
C ALA A 56 22.41 -22.76 -12.52
N SER A 57 23.52 -22.20 -13.03
CA SER A 57 24.06 -20.92 -12.55
C SER A 57 23.05 -19.77 -12.72
N LEU A 58 22.41 -19.65 -13.90
CA LEU A 58 21.38 -18.63 -14.13
C LEU A 58 20.16 -18.77 -13.20
N LEU A 59 19.82 -19.99 -12.79
CA LEU A 59 18.75 -20.22 -11.81
C LEU A 59 19.19 -19.86 -10.39
N ALA A 60 20.44 -20.14 -10.03
CA ALA A 60 21.02 -19.78 -8.74
C ALA A 60 21.12 -18.25 -8.58
N GLU A 61 21.64 -17.55 -9.58
CA GLU A 61 21.70 -16.07 -9.60
C GLU A 61 20.31 -15.44 -9.43
N ARG A 62 19.28 -16.04 -10.04
CA ARG A 62 17.90 -15.57 -9.91
C ARG A 62 17.31 -15.83 -8.52
N ALA A 63 17.69 -16.94 -7.87
CA ALA A 63 17.26 -17.25 -6.51
C ALA A 63 17.94 -16.30 -5.52
N ASP A 64 19.25 -16.11 -5.64
CA ASP A 64 20.04 -15.19 -4.81
C ASP A 64 19.53 -13.74 -4.92
N ALA A 65 19.19 -13.30 -6.14
CA ALA A 65 18.57 -11.99 -6.34
C ALA A 65 17.17 -11.85 -5.69
N ALA A 66 16.41 -12.94 -5.57
CA ALA A 66 15.14 -12.93 -4.86
C ALA A 66 15.36 -12.89 -3.34
N ASP A 67 16.29 -13.69 -2.83
CA ASP A 67 16.67 -13.71 -1.41
C ASP A 67 17.23 -12.34 -0.97
N ALA A 68 18.04 -11.70 -1.81
CA ALA A 68 18.56 -10.35 -1.56
C ALA A 68 17.43 -9.29 -1.55
N PHE A 69 16.41 -9.44 -2.38
CA PHE A 69 15.24 -8.57 -2.36
C PHE A 69 14.42 -8.77 -1.08
N GLU A 70 14.22 -10.01 -0.63
CA GLU A 70 13.52 -10.32 0.62
C GLU A 70 14.31 -9.87 1.86
N ALA A 71 15.63 -9.95 1.82
CA ALA A 71 16.51 -9.50 2.91
C ALA A 71 16.66 -7.97 2.98
N THR A 72 16.22 -7.24 1.95
CA THR A 72 16.23 -5.78 1.98
C THR A 72 15.05 -5.31 2.84
N PRO A 73 15.30 -4.65 3.99
CA PRO A 73 14.23 -4.10 4.82
C PRO A 73 13.43 -3.08 3.99
N ALA A 74 12.10 -3.07 4.17
CA ALA A 74 11.28 -2.11 3.45
C ALA A 74 11.72 -0.68 3.82
N ALA A 75 11.75 0.21 2.84
CA ALA A 75 12.05 1.62 3.10
C ALA A 75 11.00 2.17 4.09
N GLY A 76 11.43 2.42 5.34
CA GLY A 76 10.56 2.81 6.46
C GLY A 76 10.65 1.90 7.70
N GLU A 77 11.31 0.74 7.61
CA GLU A 77 11.53 -0.17 8.75
C GLU A 77 12.86 0.10 9.48
N ASP A 78 13.26 1.37 9.63
CA ASP A 78 14.29 1.71 10.61
C ASP A 78 13.61 1.95 11.97
N PRO A 79 13.62 0.97 12.90
CA PRO A 79 13.05 1.16 14.23
C PRO A 79 13.77 2.25 15.05
N GLY A 80 14.91 2.76 14.57
CA GLY A 80 15.69 3.83 15.19
C GLY A 80 15.51 5.21 14.55
N SER A 81 14.76 5.35 13.45
CA SER A 81 14.53 6.66 12.80
C SER A 81 13.17 7.29 13.13
N VAL A 82 12.45 6.73 14.10
CA VAL A 82 11.20 7.35 14.59
C VAL A 82 11.62 8.48 15.51
N VAL A 83 11.50 9.72 15.01
CA VAL A 83 11.64 10.92 15.84
C VAL A 83 10.48 10.89 16.83
N ASP A 84 10.79 10.88 18.13
CA ASP A 84 9.78 10.95 19.18
C ASP A 84 8.99 12.25 19.06
N ASP A 85 7.70 12.23 19.43
CA ASP A 85 6.83 13.40 19.35
C ASP A 85 7.44 14.60 20.10
N ARG A 86 8.13 14.36 21.22
CA ARG A 86 8.81 15.42 21.99
C ARG A 86 9.94 16.04 21.19
N GLU A 87 10.77 15.21 20.58
CA GLU A 87 11.93 15.64 19.77
C GLU A 87 11.47 16.39 18.52
N TYR A 88 10.40 15.91 17.87
CA TYR A 88 9.81 16.56 16.71
C TYR A 88 9.23 17.93 17.05
N LEU A 89 8.49 18.04 18.15
CA LEU A 89 7.88 19.29 18.59
C LEU A 89 8.93 20.31 19.02
N ASP A 90 9.94 19.89 19.79
CA ASP A 90 11.03 20.77 20.22
C ASP A 90 11.84 21.29 19.03
N ALA A 91 12.16 20.42 18.06
CA ALA A 91 12.82 20.82 16.81
C ALA A 91 11.96 21.79 15.96
N ALA A 92 10.63 21.70 16.06
CA ALA A 92 9.69 22.61 15.44
C ALA A 92 9.46 23.92 16.25
N GLY A 93 10.12 24.08 17.41
CA GLY A 93 9.95 25.22 18.30
C GLY A 93 8.62 25.22 19.07
N VAL A 94 7.98 24.06 19.18
CA VAL A 94 6.72 23.85 19.92
C VAL A 94 7.05 23.21 21.26
N ASP A 95 6.51 23.76 22.35
CA ASP A 95 6.68 23.19 23.69
C ASP A 95 5.87 21.88 23.84
N PRO A 96 6.53 20.71 23.93
CA PRO A 96 5.84 19.42 24.00
C PRO A 96 5.04 19.25 25.29
N GLU A 97 5.48 19.81 26.41
CA GLU A 97 4.76 19.72 27.70
C GLU A 97 3.48 20.54 27.66
N ALA A 98 3.51 21.71 27.01
CA ALA A 98 2.32 22.52 26.78
C ALA A 98 1.30 21.83 25.86
N VAL A 99 1.77 21.10 24.84
CA VAL A 99 0.93 20.30 23.93
C VAL A 99 0.29 19.12 24.66
N GLU A 100 1.07 18.38 25.44
CA GLU A 100 0.58 17.25 26.26
C GLU A 100 -0.47 17.73 27.26
N ALA A 101 -0.20 18.80 28.01
CA ALA A 101 -1.15 19.40 28.95
C ALA A 101 -2.40 19.98 28.26
N ALA A 102 -2.31 20.43 27.01
CA ALA A 102 -3.47 20.83 26.21
C ALA A 102 -4.30 19.62 25.78
N GLY A 103 -3.65 18.52 25.41
CA GLY A 103 -4.29 17.23 25.12
C GLY A 103 -5.01 16.66 26.34
N GLU A 104 -4.36 16.67 27.51
CA GLU A 104 -4.97 16.24 28.77
C GLU A 104 -6.18 17.10 29.15
N ARG A 105 -6.11 18.43 29.00
CA ARG A 105 -7.27 19.31 29.23
C ARG A 105 -8.41 19.06 28.24
N ALA A 106 -8.08 18.70 27.00
CA ALA A 106 -9.08 18.32 26.01
C ALA A 106 -9.68 16.91 26.27
N GLY A 107 -8.91 15.99 26.85
CA GLY A 107 -9.32 14.62 27.18
C GLY A 107 -9.94 14.44 28.57
N ALA A 108 -9.68 15.36 29.51
CA ALA A 108 -10.23 15.33 30.87
C ALA A 108 -11.68 15.82 30.97
N GLY A 109 -12.30 16.17 29.84
CA GLY A 109 -13.73 16.43 29.73
C GLY A 109 -14.54 15.12 29.64
N ASP A 110 -14.95 14.62 30.80
CA ASP A 110 -16.16 13.81 31.04
C ASP A 110 -16.18 12.34 30.55
N THR A 111 -15.93 11.42 31.49
CA THR A 111 -15.87 9.94 31.34
C THR A 111 -17.22 9.25 31.06
N GLY A 112 -18.21 10.00 30.60
CA GLY A 112 -19.51 9.51 30.16
C GLY A 112 -20.11 10.30 28.99
N SER A 113 -19.39 11.29 28.44
CA SER A 113 -19.85 12.10 27.32
C SER A 113 -19.39 11.50 26.00
N ARG A 114 -20.31 11.40 25.03
CA ARG A 114 -19.97 11.00 23.65
C ARG A 114 -18.98 12.01 23.09
N SER A 115 -17.95 11.54 22.40
CA SER A 115 -16.94 12.43 21.82
C SER A 115 -17.58 13.36 20.77
N ARG A 116 -17.07 14.58 20.57
CA ARG A 116 -17.61 15.52 19.55
C ARG A 116 -17.76 14.86 18.16
N PRO A 117 -16.78 14.06 17.66
CA PRO A 117 -16.92 13.34 16.40
C PRO A 117 -18.02 12.26 16.43
N GLU A 118 -18.24 11.62 17.58
CA GLU A 118 -19.31 10.63 17.75
C GLU A 118 -20.69 11.28 17.72
N ILE A 119 -20.85 12.45 18.35
CA ILE A 119 -22.08 13.25 18.30
C ILE A 119 -22.42 13.66 16.86
N VAL A 120 -21.42 14.10 16.07
CA VAL A 120 -21.63 14.49 14.66
C VAL A 120 -22.02 13.27 13.81
N ARG A 121 -21.36 12.12 14.00
CA ARG A 121 -21.77 10.87 13.31
C ARG A 121 -23.17 10.41 13.71
N GLU A 122 -23.53 10.56 14.98
CA GLU A 122 -24.86 10.24 15.48
C GLU A 122 -25.91 11.13 14.84
N ALA A 123 -25.64 12.43 14.66
CA ALA A 123 -26.53 13.36 13.97
C ALA A 123 -26.85 12.87 12.55
N VAL A 124 -25.81 12.54 11.77
CA VAL A 124 -25.95 12.06 10.38
C VAL A 124 -26.68 10.70 10.32
N ARG A 125 -26.57 9.87 11.36
CA ARG A 125 -27.24 8.56 11.44
C ARG A 125 -28.70 8.66 11.89
N THR A 126 -28.99 9.59 12.79
CA THR A 126 -30.29 9.69 13.48
C THR A 126 -31.28 10.53 12.68
N LEU A 127 -30.80 11.57 12.02
CA LEU A 127 -31.61 12.46 11.21
C LEU A 127 -31.81 11.86 9.82
N ASP A 128 -33.02 11.97 9.28
CA ASP A 128 -33.34 11.52 7.92
C ASP A 128 -32.92 12.59 6.92
N THR A 129 -31.85 12.34 6.17
CA THR A 129 -31.28 13.25 5.15
C THR A 129 -30.98 14.67 5.66
N PRO A 130 -30.17 14.81 6.73
CA PRO A 130 -29.90 16.12 7.33
C PRO A 130 -29.05 16.98 6.41
N ASP A 131 -29.31 18.29 6.43
CA ASP A 131 -28.37 19.29 5.93
C ASP A 131 -27.30 19.65 6.98
N GLU A 132 -26.35 20.52 6.60
CA GLU A 132 -25.28 20.94 7.52
C GLU A 132 -25.84 21.65 8.76
N GLY A 133 -26.89 22.47 8.57
CA GLY A 133 -27.53 23.21 9.64
C GLY A 133 -28.20 22.27 10.65
N ASP A 134 -28.85 21.22 10.16
CA ASP A 134 -29.46 20.18 11.00
C ASP A 134 -28.42 19.44 11.86
N VAL A 135 -27.28 19.07 11.26
CA VAL A 135 -26.17 18.41 11.96
C VAL A 135 -25.57 19.33 13.02
N VAL A 136 -25.32 20.59 12.68
CA VAL A 136 -24.76 21.60 13.57
C VAL A 136 -25.70 21.88 14.74
N ALA A 137 -27.01 22.02 14.49
CA ALA A 137 -28.01 22.23 15.52
C ALA A 137 -28.07 21.02 16.49
N TYR A 138 -28.09 19.80 15.96
CA TYR A 138 -28.08 18.58 16.76
C TYR A 138 -26.85 18.47 17.67
N ALA A 139 -25.68 18.85 17.14
CA ALA A 139 -24.42 18.80 17.87
C ALA A 139 -24.31 19.93 18.92
N ALA A 140 -24.82 21.13 18.61
CA ALA A 140 -24.89 22.26 19.52
C ALA A 140 -25.76 21.96 20.74
N ASP A 141 -26.91 21.30 20.56
CA ASP A 141 -27.78 20.83 21.65
C ASP A 141 -27.06 19.87 22.62
N ARG A 142 -25.96 19.26 22.17
CA ARG A 142 -25.12 18.31 22.94
C ARG A 142 -23.78 18.90 23.34
N GLY A 143 -23.61 20.22 23.23
CA GLY A 143 -22.43 20.94 23.70
C GLY A 143 -21.25 20.97 22.72
N VAL A 144 -21.45 20.64 21.45
CA VAL A 144 -20.43 20.80 20.40
C VAL A 144 -20.54 22.22 19.82
N PRO A 145 -19.47 23.04 19.82
CA PRO A 145 -19.51 24.35 19.16
C PRO A 145 -19.82 24.23 17.67
N ALA A 146 -20.61 25.17 17.12
CA ALA A 146 -21.09 25.11 15.75
C ALA A 146 -19.96 25.00 14.70
N ASP A 147 -18.93 25.83 14.83
CA ASP A 147 -17.76 25.79 13.94
C ASP A 147 -17.05 24.43 14.00
N ALA A 148 -16.93 23.86 15.20
CA ALA A 148 -16.31 22.54 15.38
C ALA A 148 -17.17 21.41 14.79
N ALA A 149 -18.51 21.53 14.83
CA ALA A 149 -19.41 20.56 14.24
C ALA A 149 -19.34 20.58 12.70
N SER A 150 -19.32 21.78 12.09
CA SER A 150 -19.13 21.97 10.65
C SER A 150 -17.77 21.41 10.20
N ASP A 151 -16.67 21.79 10.86
CA ASP A 151 -15.32 21.27 10.55
C ASP A 151 -15.21 19.74 10.63
N LEU A 152 -15.91 19.14 11.60
CA LEU A 152 -15.94 17.68 11.78
C LEU A 152 -16.75 17.01 10.66
N LEU A 153 -17.89 17.56 10.27
CA LEU A 153 -18.70 17.06 9.17
C LEU A 153 -17.93 17.10 7.85
N ASP A 154 -17.29 18.23 7.58
CA ASP A 154 -16.40 18.44 6.44
C ASP A 154 -15.29 17.37 6.37
N ARG A 155 -14.70 17.07 7.52
CA ARG A 155 -13.65 16.06 7.64
C ARG A 155 -14.16 14.65 7.33
N LEU A 156 -15.38 14.32 7.75
CA LEU A 156 -16.01 13.02 7.44
C LEU A 156 -16.18 12.84 5.93
N VAL A 157 -16.60 13.90 5.22
CA VAL A 157 -16.74 13.88 3.75
C VAL A 157 -15.38 13.71 3.08
N ARG A 158 -14.38 14.50 3.47
CA ARG A 158 -13.02 14.40 2.89
C ARG A 158 -12.36 13.03 3.10
N ARG A 159 -12.72 12.32 4.17
CA ARG A 159 -12.22 10.97 4.48
C ARG A 159 -13.04 9.86 3.84
N GLY A 160 -14.19 10.17 3.22
CA GLY A 160 -15.11 9.17 2.70
C GLY A 160 -15.85 8.38 3.79
N GLU A 161 -15.93 8.89 5.02
CA GLU A 161 -16.79 8.36 6.08
C GLU A 161 -18.25 8.82 5.90
N ALA A 162 -18.46 9.93 5.19
CA ALA A 162 -19.75 10.46 4.80
C ALA A 162 -19.72 10.93 3.33
N SER A 163 -20.89 10.99 2.70
CA SER A 163 -21.10 11.61 1.39
C SER A 163 -22.07 12.77 1.52
N GLU A 164 -21.74 13.88 0.87
CA GLU A 164 -22.66 14.99 0.63
C GLU A 164 -23.28 14.84 -0.75
N SER A 165 -24.60 14.97 -0.85
CA SER A 165 -25.31 15.01 -2.13
C SER A 165 -26.42 16.05 -2.08
N GLY A 166 -26.24 17.14 -2.84
CA GLY A 166 -27.23 18.23 -2.91
C GLY A 166 -27.46 18.94 -1.58
N GLY A 167 -26.41 19.12 -0.76
CA GLY A 167 -26.50 19.75 0.55
C GLY A 167 -27.02 18.84 1.68
N THR A 168 -27.26 17.56 1.41
CA THR A 168 -27.65 16.57 2.43
C THR A 168 -26.53 15.56 2.68
N TYR A 169 -26.40 15.10 3.92
CA TYR A 169 -25.32 14.25 4.37
C TYR A 169 -25.80 12.83 4.69
N ARG A 170 -24.98 11.84 4.33
CA ARG A 170 -25.22 10.43 4.67
C ARG A 170 -23.90 9.73 4.98
N LEU A 171 -23.88 8.85 5.98
CA LEU A 171 -22.71 7.99 6.25
C LEU A 171 -22.55 6.89 5.19
N LEU A 172 -21.30 6.57 4.84
CA LEU A 172 -20.91 5.54 3.88
C LEU A 172 -20.60 4.19 4.55
#